data_AF-A0A1S2QW83-F1
#
_entry.id   AF-A0A1S2QW83-F1
#
_cell.length_a   1.000
_cell.length_b   1.000
_cell.length_c   1.000
_cell.angle_alpha   90.00
_cell.angle_beta   90.00
_cell.angle_gamma   90.00
#
_symmetry.space_group_name_H-M   'P 1'
#
loop_
_entity.id
_entity.type
_entity.pdbx_description
1 polymer ?
#
loop_
_entity_poly.entity_id
_entity_poly.type
_entity_poly.pdbx_seq_one_letter_code
_entity_poly.pdbx_strand_id
1 'polypeptide(L)'
;MDNTANYSFTPLKGYRPFHGLFDPCRPLGVKYYSTPPNLYLGFQPPNLQQYPANEALMKGTLWPALWDYYENPYKAKEGMGL
;
A
#
# COMPACT_ATOMS: atom_id res chain seq x y z
N MET A 1 18.38 -18.62 -16.94
CA MET A 1 17.55 -19.03 -15.79
C MET A 1 17.09 -17.76 -15.07
N ASP A 2 16.30 -16.99 -15.80
CA ASP A 2 15.13 -16.21 -15.39
C ASP A 2 14.85 -16.19 -13.86
N ASN A 3 15.53 -15.26 -13.17
CA ASN A 3 15.20 -14.78 -11.83
C ASN A 3 13.94 -13.91 -11.86
N THR A 4 12.84 -14.42 -12.42
CA THR A 4 11.54 -13.75 -12.32
C THR A 4 11.00 -14.08 -10.93
N ALA A 5 11.52 -13.39 -9.91
CA ALA A 5 10.83 -13.31 -8.64
C ALA A 5 9.40 -12.85 -8.97
N ASN A 6 8.42 -13.73 -8.74
CA ASN A 6 7.00 -13.40 -8.87
C ASN A 6 6.70 -12.28 -7.88
N TYR A 7 6.87 -11.03 -8.31
CA TYR A 7 6.47 -9.87 -7.54
C TYR A 7 4.95 -9.82 -7.57
N SER A 8 4.34 -10.57 -6.65
CA SER A 8 2.91 -10.45 -6.37
C SER A 8 2.63 -9.00 -5.98
N PHE A 9 1.72 -8.34 -6.70
CA PHE A 9 1.20 -7.04 -6.30
C PHE A 9 0.62 -7.14 -4.89
N THR A 10 1.10 -6.30 -3.97
CA THR A 10 0.52 -6.13 -2.64
C THR A 10 0.19 -4.66 -2.42
N PRO A 11 -0.97 -4.32 -1.82
CA PRO A 11 -1.35 -2.94 -1.50
C PRO A 11 -0.61 -2.38 -0.27
N LEU A 12 0.11 -3.24 0.47
CA LEU A 12 0.89 -2.89 1.64
C LEU A 12 2.29 -3.50 1.56
N LYS A 13 3.30 -2.74 1.97
CA LYS A 13 4.67 -3.23 2.17
C LYS A 13 5.21 -2.79 3.52
N GLY A 14 6.18 -3.54 4.03
CA GLY A 14 6.83 -3.29 5.31
C GLY A 14 8.34 -3.17 5.16
N TYR A 15 8.95 -2.32 5.98
CA TYR A 15 10.41 -2.25 6.13
C TYR A 15 10.78 -2.10 7.60
N ARG A 16 11.99 -2.54 7.96
CA ARG A 16 12.56 -2.30 9.28
C ARG A 16 13.52 -1.14 9.17
N PRO A 17 13.28 0.00 9.85
CA PRO A 17 14.25 1.08 9.93
C PRO A 17 15.56 0.54 10.48
N PHE A 18 16.68 1.01 9.92
CA PHE A 18 17.99 0.71 10.48
C PHE A 18 18.12 1.32 11.87
N HIS A 19 18.64 0.56 12.82
CA HIS A 19 18.94 1.01 14.18
C HIS A 19 20.46 0.91 14.40
N GLY A 20 21.07 2.06 14.65
CA GLY A 20 22.52 2.17 14.81
C GLY A 20 22.98 1.91 16.25
N LEU A 21 24.27 1.61 16.42
CA LEU A 21 24.85 1.32 17.73
C LEU A 21 24.72 2.47 18.74
N PHE A 22 24.66 3.71 18.26
CA PHE A 22 24.59 4.93 19.09
C PHE A 22 23.25 5.67 18.95
N ASP A 23 22.20 5.01 18.44
CA ASP A 23 20.87 5.63 18.36
C ASP A 23 20.24 5.67 19.77
N PRO A 24 19.96 6.86 20.33
CA PRO A 24 19.41 6.99 21.68
C PRO A 24 17.96 6.47 21.80
N CYS A 25 17.27 6.25 20.67
CA CYS A 25 15.92 5.73 20.65
C CYS A 25 15.91 4.19 20.70
N ARG A 26 14.83 3.61 21.25
CA ARG A 26 14.60 2.16 21.16
C ARG A 26 14.40 1.73 19.70
N PRO A 27 14.84 0.51 19.32
CA PRO A 27 14.63 -0.01 17.97
C PRO A 27 13.16 0.07 17.58
N LEU A 28 12.89 0.72 16.45
CA LEU A 28 11.55 0.77 15.88
C LEU A 28 11.24 -0.59 15.22
N GLY A 29 10.00 -1.05 15.41
CA GLY A 29 9.51 -2.25 14.74
C GLY A 29 9.34 -2.06 13.22
N VAL A 30 8.68 -3.03 12.58
CA VAL A 30 8.31 -2.91 11.16
C VAL A 30 7.41 -1.69 10.96
N LYS A 31 7.83 -0.81 10.06
CA LYS A 31 7.00 0.28 9.53
C LYS A 31 6.35 -0.19 8.24
N TYR A 32 5.07 0.09 8.13
CA TYR A 32 4.26 -0.23 6.96
C TYR A 32 3.97 1.03 6.16
N TYR A 33 3.89 0.88 4.84
CA TYR A 33 3.47 1.92 3.90
C TYR A 33 2.57 1.29 2.82
N SER A 34 1.61 2.07 2.35
CA SER A 34 0.71 1.66 1.28
C SER A 34 1.46 1.69 -0.06
N THR A 35 1.24 0.66 -0.87
CA THR A 35 1.69 0.60 -2.27
C THR A 35 0.49 0.43 -3.19
N PRO A 36 -0.30 1.51 -3.37
CA PRO A 36 -1.54 1.45 -4.13
C PRO A 36 -1.30 1.22 -5.64
N PRO A 37 -2.31 0.76 -6.38
CA PRO A 37 -2.19 0.41 -7.80
C PRO A 37 -1.63 1.53 -8.69
N ASN A 38 -1.88 2.80 -8.34
CA ASN A 38 -1.39 3.95 -9.11
C ASN A 38 0.14 4.07 -9.16
N LEU A 39 0.88 3.41 -8.25
CA LEU A 39 2.35 3.37 -8.32
C LEU A 39 2.87 2.44 -9.42
N TYR A 40 2.03 1.51 -9.88
CA TYR A 40 2.39 0.51 -10.87
C TYR A 40 1.72 0.75 -12.23
N LEU A 41 0.64 1.54 -12.24
CA LEU A 41 -0.02 1.99 -13.47
C LEU A 41 0.63 3.30 -13.96
N GLY A 42 1.66 3.18 -14.81
CA GLY A 42 2.40 4.35 -15.30
C GLY A 42 1.59 5.27 -16.23
N PHE A 43 0.71 4.71 -17.06
CA PHE A 43 -0.20 5.48 -17.92
C PHE A 43 -1.60 4.86 -17.88
N GLN A 44 -2.62 5.69 -18.09
CA GLN A 44 -4.01 5.24 -18.15
C GLN A 44 -4.36 4.79 -19.58
N PRO A 45 -4.56 3.50 -19.84
CA PRO A 45 -4.91 3.03 -21.18
C PRO A 45 -6.25 3.59 -21.64
N PRO A 46 -6.41 3.81 -22.96
CA PRO A 46 -7.70 4.21 -23.51
C PRO A 46 -8.75 3.15 -23.18
N ASN A 47 -9.97 3.59 -22.90
CA ASN A 47 -11.10 2.72 -22.55
C ASN A 47 -10.89 1.88 -21.28
N LEU A 48 -10.05 2.33 -20.34
CA LEU A 48 -9.99 1.73 -19.01
C LEU A 48 -11.40 1.76 -18.39
N GLN A 49 -11.80 0.66 -17.75
CA GLN A 49 -13.10 0.55 -17.09
C GLN A 49 -13.28 1.71 -16.09
N GLN A 50 -14.47 2.30 -16.06
CA GLN A 50 -14.82 3.40 -15.18
C GLN A 50 -16.05 3.04 -14.35
N TYR A 51 -16.11 3.59 -13.14
CA TYR A 51 -17.33 3.61 -12.37
C TYR A 51 -18.35 4.58 -12.99
N PRO A 52 -19.66 4.37 -12.77
CA PRO A 52 -20.66 5.42 -12.96
C PRO A 52 -20.31 6.67 -12.14
N ALA A 53 -20.72 7.85 -12.62
CA ALA A 53 -20.30 9.13 -12.04
C ALA A 53 -20.63 9.27 -10.54
N ASN A 54 -21.80 8.80 -10.11
CA ASN A 54 -22.20 8.83 -8.70
C ASN A 54 -21.31 7.96 -7.82
N GLU A 55 -20.97 6.75 -8.26
CA GLU A 55 -20.10 5.84 -7.53
C GLU A 55 -18.66 6.36 -7.50
N ALA A 56 -18.17 6.90 -8.61
CA ALA A 56 -16.84 7.49 -8.71
C ALA A 56 -16.63 8.61 -7.67
N LEU A 57 -17.63 9.48 -7.49
CA LEU A 57 -17.59 10.54 -6.49
C LEU A 57 -17.54 9.99 -5.06
N MET A 58 -18.27 8.92 -4.77
CA MET A 58 -18.23 8.26 -3.45
C MET A 58 -16.90 7.55 -3.20
N LYS A 59 -16.31 6.96 -4.24
CA LYS A 59 -15.04 6.21 -4.17
C LYS A 59 -13.81 7.12 -4.19
N GLY A 60 -13.95 8.36 -4.67
CA GLY A 60 -12.84 9.30 -4.87
C GLY A 60 -11.95 8.94 -6.06
N THR A 61 -12.40 8.06 -6.96
CA THR A 61 -11.67 7.66 -8.17
C THR A 61 -12.65 7.26 -9.25
N LEU A 62 -12.32 7.59 -10.51
CA LEU A 62 -13.10 7.20 -11.67
C LEU A 62 -12.86 5.75 -12.08
N TRP A 63 -11.69 5.19 -11.76
CA TRP A 63 -11.26 3.89 -12.27
C TRP A 63 -11.26 2.82 -11.18
N PRO A 64 -11.94 1.67 -11.38
CA PRO A 64 -11.91 0.54 -10.45
C PRO A 64 -10.50 0.00 -10.19
N ALA A 65 -9.66 -0.01 -11.23
CA ALA A 65 -8.28 -0.47 -11.11
C ALA A 65 -7.41 0.42 -10.19
N LEU A 66 -7.86 1.64 -9.89
CA LEU A 66 -7.17 2.60 -9.02
C LEU A 66 -7.86 2.80 -7.67
N TRP A 67 -8.94 2.05 -7.40
CA TRP A 67 -9.57 2.06 -6.10
C TRP A 67 -8.80 1.13 -5.15
N ASP A 68 -8.35 1.67 -4.02
CA ASP A 68 -7.64 0.93 -2.98
C ASP A 68 -8.28 1.17 -1.61
N TYR A 69 -8.53 0.10 -0.87
CA TYR A 69 -9.10 0.18 0.47
C TYR A 69 -7.97 0.25 1.50
N TYR A 70 -7.92 1.34 2.26
CA TYR A 70 -6.91 1.50 3.29
C TYR A 70 -7.29 0.77 4.59
N GLU A 71 -6.75 -0.43 4.75
CA GLU A 71 -6.76 -1.12 6.04
C GLU A 71 -5.58 -0.64 6.89
N ASN A 72 -5.85 -0.06 8.07
CA ASN A 72 -4.79 0.44 8.94
C ASN A 72 -3.99 -0.74 9.54
N PRO A 73 -2.71 -0.93 9.15
CA PRO A 73 -1.92 -2.08 9.56
C PRO A 73 -1.50 -2.03 11.04
N TYR A 74 -1.76 -0.91 11.73
CA TYR A 74 -1.44 -0.73 13.13
C TYR A 74 -2.63 -1.03 14.06
N LYS A 75 -3.86 -1.13 13.56
CA LYS A 75 -5.06 -1.40 14.39
C LYS A 75 -5.00 -2.75 15.09
N ALA A 76 -4.44 -3.79 14.46
CA ALA A 76 -4.29 -5.11 15.07
C ALA A 76 -3.38 -5.11 16.32
N LYS A 77 -2.52 -4.09 16.49
CA LYS A 77 -1.65 -3.96 17.66
C LYS A 77 -2.31 -3.27 18.86
N GLU A 78 -3.45 -2.59 18.68
CA GLU A 78 -4.13 -1.92 19.81
C GLU A 78 -4.73 -2.92 20.81
N GLY A 79 -4.97 -4.17 20.40
CA GLY A 79 -5.47 -5.24 21.29
C GLY A 79 -4.40 -6.01 22.07
N MET A 80 -3.11 -5.76 21.79
CA MET A 80 -1.99 -6.33 22.53
C MET A 80 -1.21 -5.19 23.17
N GLY A 81 -1.67 -4.74 24.34
CA GLY A 81 -1.02 -3.68 25.10
C GLY A 81 0.48 -3.88 25.20
N LEU A 82 1.22 -2.97 24.56
CA LEU A 82 2.62 -2.68 24.82
C LEU A 82 2.70 -1.46 25.72
#